data_AF-A0A932L9M8-F1
#
_entry.id   AF-A0A932L9M8-F1
#
_cell.length_a   1.000
_cell.length_b   1.000
_cell.length_c   1.000
_cell.angle_alpha   90.00
_cell.angle_beta   90.00
_cell.angle_gamma   90.00
#
_symmetry.space_group_name_H-M   'P 1'
#
loop_
_entity.id
_entity.type
_entity.pdbx_description
1 polymer ?
#
loop_
_entity_poly.entity_id
_entity_poly.type
_entity_poly.pdbx_seq_one_letter_code
_entity_poly.pdbx_strand_id
1 'polypeptide(L)'
;AQYRLGRSDESRKLFDQLRNSLQQDRRKNAVGVDADSQAFLREAESLIAAPRQSPSTREQPESNQTKALWKIPVLVLKYFPVTEDKSVIDIKVTSNVAAPLEEIRKKCDRITAEIIETLQQGSRFRAYQNPQAPPSLQYVIVDTKEYLEPLPRNPKKKDKADYIQVLERANVREYVEEKGVKEVWIWGYHSKDLSPWESNMASPHGDISNSDRDPSDLPVLSKTYTVYHYNYERDTAEAVENHMHQIEAVMRHHGGELWRLFEGKPGAWRCGNAHFPPNGRRDYDWANKEFVLSDIEDWRPEGFGKRERLNCDTWDGHALKWFIYWMRSIPGANNGLEYQGKKLTNWWMLVGDYETVVRTRIGFIEK
;
A
#
# COMPACT_ATOMS: atom_id res chain seq x y z
N ALA A 1 7.63 -6.08 -39.34
CA ALA A 1 8.61 -5.19 -38.71
C ALA A 1 8.47 -5.32 -37.19
N GLN A 2 9.45 -5.93 -36.52
CA GLN A 2 9.40 -6.23 -35.09
C GLN A 2 9.74 -4.97 -34.27
N TYR A 3 8.82 -4.53 -33.40
CA TYR A 3 9.15 -3.59 -32.33
C TYR A 3 9.84 -4.35 -31.19
N ARG A 4 11.15 -4.12 -31.04
CA ARG A 4 11.91 -4.45 -29.84
C ARG A 4 11.49 -3.49 -28.72
N LEU A 5 10.81 -3.99 -27.69
CA LEU A 5 10.73 -3.30 -26.40
C LEU A 5 12.05 -3.53 -25.65
N GLY A 6 13.03 -2.69 -25.95
CA GLY A 6 14.15 -2.47 -25.02
C GLY A 6 13.61 -1.79 -23.77
N ARG A 7 13.82 -2.41 -22.60
CA ARG A 7 13.78 -1.68 -21.32
C ARG A 7 14.76 -0.51 -21.45
N SER A 8 14.31 0.70 -21.18
CA SER A 8 15.13 1.90 -21.35
C SER A 8 16.39 1.82 -20.50
N ASP A 9 17.51 2.26 -21.07
CA ASP A 9 18.81 2.36 -20.40
C ASP A 9 18.77 3.21 -19.11
N GLU A 10 17.67 3.93 -18.88
CA GLU A 10 17.40 4.72 -17.67
C GLU A 10 17.18 3.85 -16.43
N SER A 11 16.48 2.71 -16.54
CA SER A 11 16.31 1.83 -15.38
C SER A 11 17.65 1.22 -14.94
N ARG A 12 18.53 0.90 -15.88
CA ARG A 12 19.90 0.43 -15.57
C ARG A 12 20.75 1.55 -14.97
N LYS A 13 20.67 2.76 -15.51
CA LYS A 13 21.37 3.94 -14.96
C LYS A 13 20.93 4.25 -13.53
N LEU A 14 19.63 4.17 -13.23
CA LEU A 14 19.11 4.41 -11.89
C LEU A 14 19.63 3.36 -10.88
N PHE A 15 19.67 2.09 -11.29
CA PHE A 15 20.25 1.01 -10.49
C PHE A 15 21.77 1.14 -10.29
N ASP A 16 22.51 1.57 -11.32
CA ASP A 16 23.96 1.80 -11.21
C ASP A 16 24.28 3.04 -10.35
N GLN A 17 23.44 4.08 -10.39
CA GLN A 17 23.52 5.24 -9.50
C GLN A 17 23.26 4.84 -8.03
N LEU A 18 22.25 4.01 -7.77
CA LEU A 18 21.96 3.47 -6.43
C LEU A 18 23.13 2.62 -5.91
N ARG A 19 23.69 1.75 -6.76
CA ARG A 19 24.84 0.89 -6.43
C ARG A 19 26.08 1.73 -6.07
N ASN A 20 26.37 2.78 -6.83
CA ASN A 20 27.54 3.63 -6.61
C ASN A 20 27.40 4.50 -5.33
N SER A 21 26.18 4.97 -5.03
CA SER A 21 25.89 5.68 -3.77
C SER A 21 26.12 4.78 -2.55
N LEU A 22 25.66 3.52 -2.60
CA LEU A 22 25.82 2.55 -1.52
C LEU A 22 27.27 2.09 -1.32
N GLN A 23 28.08 2.06 -2.38
CA GLN A 23 29.52 1.78 -2.29
C GLN A 23 30.34 2.95 -1.74
N GLN A 24 29.91 4.20 -1.96
CA GLN A 24 30.53 5.38 -1.35
C GLN A 24 30.24 5.48 0.16
N ASP A 25 29.03 5.11 0.60
CA ASP A 25 28.66 5.08 2.02
C ASP A 25 29.44 4.01 2.81
N ARG A 26 29.72 2.84 2.19
CA ARG A 26 30.60 1.79 2.77
C ARG A 26 32.01 2.28 3.10
N ARG A 27 32.51 3.32 2.42
CA ARG A 27 33.86 3.87 2.67
C ARG A 27 33.87 4.99 3.70
N LYS A 28 32.70 5.53 4.10
CA LYS A 28 32.62 6.72 4.97
C LYS A 28 31.94 6.49 6.32
N ASN A 29 31.06 5.51 6.47
CA ASN A 29 30.39 5.25 7.76
C ASN A 29 30.41 3.77 8.12
N ALA A 30 31.27 3.38 9.06
CA ALA A 30 31.13 2.13 9.79
C ALA A 30 30.06 2.30 10.89
N VAL A 31 28.79 2.30 10.49
CA VAL A 31 27.64 2.06 11.38
C VAL A 31 26.70 1.12 10.65
N GLY A 32 26.37 0.01 11.30
CA GLY A 32 25.81 -1.20 10.69
C GLY A 32 24.51 -0.98 9.93
N VAL A 33 24.51 -1.38 8.66
CA VAL A 33 23.27 -1.78 7.97
C VAL A 33 22.87 -3.13 8.54
N ASP A 34 21.66 -3.24 9.04
CA ASP A 34 21.15 -4.46 9.67
C ASP A 34 21.24 -5.66 8.71
N ALA A 35 21.64 -6.81 9.25
CA ALA A 35 21.93 -8.03 8.48
C ALA A 35 20.72 -8.53 7.69
N ASP A 36 19.52 -8.21 8.18
CA ASP A 36 18.23 -8.60 7.58
C ASP A 36 17.95 -7.82 6.28
N SER A 37 18.37 -6.55 6.20
CA SER A 37 18.28 -5.75 4.96
C SER A 37 19.20 -6.28 3.86
N GLN A 38 20.34 -6.87 4.25
CA GLN A 38 21.29 -7.48 3.31
C GLN A 38 20.84 -8.87 2.84
N ALA A 39 20.12 -9.62 3.67
CA ALA A 39 19.56 -10.92 3.31
C ALA A 39 18.43 -10.77 2.28
N PHE A 40 17.55 -9.80 2.49
CA PHE A 40 16.44 -9.49 1.60
C PHE A 40 16.89 -9.10 0.17
N LEU A 41 17.95 -8.28 0.06
CA LEU A 41 18.51 -7.89 -1.25
C LEU A 41 19.13 -9.05 -2.03
N ARG A 42 19.72 -10.05 -1.35
CA ARG A 42 20.30 -11.23 -2.03
C ARG A 42 19.24 -12.16 -2.59
N GLU A 43 18.10 -12.27 -1.92
CA GLU A 43 16.97 -13.06 -2.42
C GLU A 43 16.36 -12.42 -3.67
N ALA A 44 16.25 -11.08 -3.69
CA ALA A 44 15.80 -10.31 -4.85
C ALA A 44 16.72 -10.46 -6.09
N GLU A 45 18.03 -10.54 -5.90
CA GLU A 45 19.00 -10.75 -7.00
C GLU A 45 18.85 -12.14 -7.64
N SER A 46 18.52 -13.17 -6.86
CA SER A 46 18.36 -14.55 -7.35
C SER A 46 17.13 -14.73 -8.25
N LEU A 47 16.05 -13.98 -7.98
CA LEU A 47 14.79 -14.05 -8.73
C LEU A 47 14.87 -13.41 -10.11
N ILE A 48 15.86 -12.54 -10.34
CA ILE A 48 16.09 -11.86 -11.63
C ILE A 48 16.87 -12.74 -12.62
N ALA A 49 17.58 -13.77 -12.15
CA ALA A 49 18.50 -14.58 -12.95
C ALA A 49 17.85 -15.81 -13.64
N ALA A 50 16.57 -16.10 -13.43
CA ALA A 50 15.95 -17.32 -13.95
C ALA A 50 15.59 -17.22 -15.46
N PRO A 51 15.88 -18.26 -16.29
CA PRO A 51 15.59 -18.23 -17.73
C PRO A 51 14.10 -18.40 -18.03
N ARG A 52 13.59 -17.69 -19.05
CA ARG A 52 12.21 -17.78 -19.54
C ARG A 52 12.02 -18.96 -20.50
N GLN A 53 10.98 -19.76 -20.29
CA GLN A 53 10.37 -20.58 -21.34
C GLN A 53 9.03 -19.97 -21.77
N SER A 54 8.70 -20.09 -23.05
CA SER A 54 7.53 -19.47 -23.67
C SER A 54 6.52 -20.55 -24.07
N PRO A 55 5.21 -20.24 -24.00
CA PRO A 55 4.30 -20.75 -25.02
C PRO A 55 3.39 -19.66 -25.65
N SER A 56 3.15 -19.87 -26.94
CA SER A 56 2.08 -19.35 -27.80
C SER A 56 0.69 -19.63 -27.18
N THR A 57 -0.39 -18.85 -27.37
CA THR A 57 -1.19 -18.74 -28.61
C THR A 57 -2.41 -17.80 -28.41
N ARG A 58 -2.87 -17.15 -29.49
CA ARG A 58 -4.22 -16.62 -29.83
C ARG A 58 -5.05 -15.87 -28.77
N GLU A 59 -5.28 -14.58 -29.04
CA GLU A 59 -6.23 -13.71 -28.34
C GLU A 59 -7.70 -14.02 -28.69
N GLN A 60 -8.51 -14.18 -27.63
CA GLN A 60 -9.96 -13.98 -27.59
C GLN A 60 -10.21 -12.83 -26.58
N PRO A 61 -11.31 -12.06 -26.68
CA PRO A 61 -11.49 -10.86 -25.88
C PRO A 61 -11.73 -11.24 -24.41
N GLU A 62 -10.73 -11.04 -23.56
CA GLU A 62 -10.83 -11.30 -22.12
C GLU A 62 -11.81 -10.32 -21.45
N SER A 63 -12.76 -10.87 -20.70
CA SER A 63 -13.50 -10.11 -19.69
C SER A 63 -12.50 -9.51 -18.70
N ASN A 64 -12.55 -8.21 -18.50
CA ASN A 64 -11.66 -7.39 -17.65
C ASN A 64 -11.64 -7.79 -16.14
N GLN A 65 -12.26 -8.91 -15.76
CA GLN A 65 -12.46 -9.41 -14.39
C GLN A 65 -11.29 -10.26 -13.88
N THR A 66 -10.43 -10.76 -14.78
CA THR A 66 -9.26 -11.62 -14.48
C THR A 66 -7.93 -10.87 -14.58
N LYS A 67 -7.96 -9.52 -14.72
CA LYS A 67 -6.75 -8.74 -14.99
C LYS A 67 -5.70 -9.00 -13.90
N ALA A 68 -4.56 -9.52 -14.33
CA ALA A 68 -3.49 -9.91 -13.44
C ALA A 68 -2.69 -8.73 -12.88
N LEU A 69 -2.85 -7.51 -13.42
CA LEU A 69 -2.04 -6.37 -13.02
C LEU A 69 -2.72 -5.02 -13.32
N TRP A 70 -3.03 -4.25 -12.27
CA TRP A 70 -3.40 -2.84 -12.38
C TRP A 70 -2.22 -1.96 -11.99
N LYS A 71 -1.94 -0.96 -12.82
CA LYS A 71 -1.04 0.12 -12.45
C LYS A 71 -1.74 1.10 -11.50
N ILE A 72 -1.04 1.48 -10.45
CA ILE A 72 -1.40 2.51 -9.47
C ILE A 72 -0.41 3.67 -9.63
N PRO A 73 -0.75 4.69 -10.42
CA PRO A 73 0.09 5.87 -10.56
C PRO A 73 -0.04 6.75 -9.30
N VAL A 74 1.09 7.12 -8.71
CA VAL A 74 1.19 7.80 -7.41
C VAL A 74 1.83 9.17 -7.56
N LEU A 75 1.25 10.19 -6.93
CA LEU A 75 1.89 11.48 -6.70
C LEU A 75 2.44 11.52 -5.27
N VAL A 76 3.73 11.74 -5.08
CA VAL A 76 4.33 11.91 -3.75
C VAL A 76 4.50 13.39 -3.45
N LEU A 77 4.02 13.85 -2.30
CA LEU A 77 4.18 15.20 -1.79
C LEU A 77 4.97 15.13 -0.48
N LYS A 78 6.00 15.96 -0.31
CA LYS A 78 6.82 16.00 0.90
C LYS A 78 6.79 17.40 1.50
N TYR A 79 6.40 17.50 2.77
CA TYR A 79 6.40 18.74 3.52
C TYR A 79 7.43 18.65 4.65
N PHE A 80 8.48 19.48 4.54
CA PHE A 80 9.56 19.55 5.51
C PHE A 80 9.63 20.96 6.09
N PRO A 81 9.05 21.21 7.28
CA PRO A 81 9.27 22.47 7.97
C PRO A 81 10.73 22.52 8.41
N VAL A 82 11.48 23.48 7.88
CA VAL A 82 12.92 23.60 8.14
C VAL A 82 13.24 24.89 8.88
N THR A 83 14.38 24.89 9.57
CA THR A 83 15.00 26.10 10.13
C THR A 83 15.30 27.13 9.03
N GLU A 84 15.56 28.38 9.42
CA GLU A 84 15.79 29.49 8.48
C GLU A 84 16.95 29.23 7.50
N ASP A 85 17.99 28.53 7.96
CA ASP A 85 19.14 28.10 7.17
C ASP A 85 18.87 26.85 6.29
N LYS A 86 17.65 26.29 6.38
CA LYS A 86 17.14 25.13 5.62
C LYS A 86 17.94 23.84 5.81
N SER A 87 18.64 23.69 6.93
CA SER A 87 19.54 22.55 7.16
C SER A 87 18.89 21.42 7.99
N VAL A 88 17.96 21.76 8.87
CA VAL A 88 17.38 20.86 9.88
C VAL A 88 15.86 21.00 9.91
N ILE A 89 15.14 19.92 10.21
CA ILE A 89 13.70 19.97 10.48
C ILE A 89 13.44 20.79 11.75
N ASP A 90 12.57 21.80 11.65
CA ASP A 90 12.30 22.70 12.77
C ASP A 90 11.39 22.04 13.82
N ILE A 91 12.00 21.67 14.96
CA ILE A 91 11.31 21.10 16.11
C ILE A 91 10.26 22.05 16.71
N LYS A 92 10.38 23.36 16.51
CA LYS A 92 9.34 24.31 16.95
C LYS A 92 8.02 24.11 16.21
N VAL A 93 8.09 23.55 14.99
CA VAL A 93 6.93 23.24 14.17
C VAL A 93 6.47 21.79 14.40
N THR A 94 7.40 20.83 14.42
CA THR A 94 7.07 19.39 14.51
C THR A 94 6.86 18.91 15.94
N SER A 95 7.27 19.68 16.95
CA SER A 95 7.31 19.31 18.38
C SER A 95 8.30 18.20 18.75
N ASN A 96 8.62 17.27 17.84
CA ASN A 96 9.34 16.04 18.16
C ASN A 96 10.60 15.80 17.31
N VAL A 97 10.73 16.44 16.14
CA VAL A 97 11.81 16.14 15.18
C VAL A 97 12.76 17.32 15.04
N ALA A 98 14.02 17.08 15.40
CA ALA A 98 15.17 17.95 15.15
C ALA A 98 16.29 17.16 14.45
N ALA A 99 16.09 16.82 13.18
CA ALA A 99 17.03 16.01 12.40
C ALA A 99 17.48 16.74 11.13
N PRO A 100 18.70 16.48 10.61
CA PRO A 100 19.14 17.03 9.34
C PRO A 100 18.13 16.73 8.23
N LEU A 101 17.82 17.74 7.40
CA LEU A 101 16.84 17.62 6.32
C LEU A 101 17.16 16.46 5.37
N GLU A 102 18.45 16.27 5.05
CA GLU A 102 18.92 15.18 4.18
C GLU A 102 18.66 13.80 4.77
N GLU A 103 18.69 13.65 6.10
CA GLU A 103 18.39 12.38 6.74
C GLU A 103 16.90 12.03 6.59
N ILE A 104 16.03 13.02 6.81
CA ILE A 104 14.58 12.85 6.66
C ILE A 104 14.18 12.62 5.21
N ARG A 105 14.80 13.32 4.25
CA ARG A 105 14.63 13.05 2.80
C ARG A 105 14.94 11.60 2.47
N LYS A 106 16.13 11.12 2.85
CA LYS A 106 16.57 9.73 2.62
C LYS A 106 15.64 8.72 3.29
N LYS A 107 15.19 8.99 4.52
CA LYS A 107 14.23 8.13 5.23
C LYS A 107 12.91 8.04 4.46
N CYS A 108 12.33 9.17 4.07
CA CYS A 108 11.08 9.19 3.31
C CYS A 108 11.21 8.47 1.96
N ASP A 109 12.33 8.64 1.25
CA ASP A 109 12.58 7.94 -0.02
C ASP A 109 12.69 6.42 0.16
N ARG A 110 13.46 5.99 1.16
CA ARG A 110 13.59 4.58 1.50
C ARG A 110 12.23 3.97 1.85
N ILE A 111 11.48 4.59 2.77
CA ILE A 111 10.17 4.06 3.18
C ILE A 111 9.18 4.08 2.01
N THR A 112 9.19 5.10 1.15
CA THR A 112 8.36 5.12 -0.07
C THR A 112 8.62 3.89 -0.94
N ALA A 113 9.88 3.51 -1.14
CA ALA A 113 10.23 2.31 -1.90
C ALA A 113 9.75 1.03 -1.19
N GLU A 114 9.92 0.95 0.14
CA GLU A 114 9.46 -0.19 0.94
C GLU A 114 7.93 -0.35 0.96
N ILE A 115 7.17 0.76 0.98
CA ILE A 115 5.71 0.76 0.83
C ILE A 115 5.32 0.18 -0.54
N ILE A 116 5.92 0.68 -1.63
CA ILE A 116 5.68 0.17 -2.99
C ILE A 116 5.92 -1.33 -3.05
N GLU A 117 7.06 -1.79 -2.52
CA GLU A 117 7.38 -3.21 -2.51
C GLU A 117 6.39 -4.01 -1.69
N THR A 118 6.05 -3.55 -0.48
CA THR A 118 5.14 -4.22 0.44
C THR A 118 3.74 -4.38 -0.17
N LEU A 119 3.17 -3.32 -0.73
CA LEU A 119 1.82 -3.37 -1.32
C LEU A 119 1.78 -4.26 -2.57
N GLN A 120 2.81 -4.21 -3.41
CA GLN A 120 2.93 -5.11 -4.55
C GLN A 120 3.05 -6.57 -4.10
N GLN A 121 3.93 -6.86 -3.13
CA GLN A 121 4.12 -8.20 -2.57
C GLN A 121 2.89 -8.73 -1.84
N GLY A 122 2.15 -7.86 -1.15
CA GLY A 122 0.88 -8.15 -0.50
C GLY A 122 -0.20 -8.55 -1.49
N SER A 123 -0.26 -7.89 -2.65
CA SER A 123 -1.27 -8.17 -3.69
C SER A 123 -1.08 -9.48 -4.47
N ARG A 124 -0.11 -10.32 -4.08
CA ARG A 124 0.22 -11.61 -4.69
C ARG A 124 -0.54 -12.74 -4.01
N PHE A 125 -1.74 -13.04 -4.49
CA PHE A 125 -2.61 -14.03 -3.86
C PHE A 125 -1.91 -15.37 -3.61
N ARG A 126 -1.92 -15.81 -2.35
CA ARG A 126 -1.31 -17.05 -1.85
C ARG A 126 0.16 -17.26 -2.22
N ALA A 127 0.94 -16.18 -2.30
CA ALA A 127 2.36 -16.29 -2.66
C ALA A 127 3.21 -17.11 -1.67
N TYR A 128 2.74 -17.35 -0.44
CA TYR A 128 3.35 -18.28 0.51
C TYR A 128 3.23 -19.76 0.08
N GLN A 129 2.24 -20.12 -0.76
CA GLN A 129 2.08 -21.45 -1.37
C GLN A 129 2.59 -21.50 -2.81
N ASN A 130 2.45 -20.39 -3.55
CA ASN A 130 2.93 -20.25 -4.92
C ASN A 130 3.82 -19.01 -5.05
N PRO A 131 5.14 -19.12 -4.83
CA PRO A 131 6.07 -18.00 -4.94
C PRO A 131 6.17 -17.35 -6.33
N GLN A 132 5.50 -17.89 -7.35
CA GLN A 132 5.41 -17.31 -8.69
C GLN A 132 4.08 -16.57 -8.94
N ALA A 133 3.18 -16.52 -7.96
CA ALA A 133 1.93 -15.78 -8.08
C ALA A 133 2.19 -14.32 -8.45
N PRO A 134 1.56 -13.78 -9.52
CA PRO A 134 1.76 -12.41 -9.93
C PRO A 134 1.08 -11.44 -8.93
N PRO A 135 1.60 -10.22 -8.77
CA PRO A 135 0.93 -9.19 -7.99
C PRO A 135 -0.28 -8.66 -8.74
N SER A 136 -1.39 -8.38 -8.06
CA SER A 136 -2.54 -7.72 -8.69
C SER A 136 -2.31 -6.22 -8.89
N LEU A 137 -1.44 -5.60 -8.08
CA LEU A 137 -1.15 -4.17 -8.12
C LEU A 137 0.32 -3.91 -8.48
N GLN A 138 0.55 -2.85 -9.26
CA GLN A 138 1.87 -2.31 -9.56
C GLN A 138 1.88 -0.81 -9.32
N TYR A 139 2.66 -0.35 -8.34
CA TYR A 139 2.75 1.06 -8.00
C TYR A 139 3.84 1.73 -8.82
N VAL A 140 3.53 2.94 -9.32
CA VAL A 140 4.44 3.73 -10.16
C VAL A 140 4.37 5.18 -9.70
N ILE A 141 5.49 5.71 -9.22
CA ILE A 141 5.60 7.14 -8.92
C ILE A 141 5.55 7.91 -10.24
N VAL A 142 4.55 8.77 -10.38
CA VAL A 142 4.39 9.69 -11.52
C VAL A 142 5.24 10.93 -11.32
N ASP A 143 5.25 11.47 -10.11
CA ASP A 143 6.00 12.65 -9.74
C ASP A 143 6.18 12.74 -8.22
N THR A 144 7.20 13.48 -7.81
CA THR A 144 7.48 13.80 -6.41
C THR A 144 7.69 15.29 -6.28
N LYS A 145 6.88 15.95 -5.44
CA LYS A 145 7.02 17.38 -5.11
C LYS A 145 7.47 17.54 -3.67
N GLU A 146 8.35 18.50 -3.45
CA GLU A 146 8.86 18.83 -2.12
C GLU A 146 8.62 20.30 -1.79
N TYR A 147 8.19 20.55 -0.55
CA TYR A 147 7.92 21.84 0.01
C TYR A 147 8.70 22.01 1.32
N LEU A 148 9.56 23.03 1.38
CA LEU A 148 10.36 23.36 2.56
C LEU A 148 9.61 24.33 3.48
N GLU A 149 8.40 23.94 3.86
CA GLU A 149 7.49 24.72 4.67
C GLU A 149 6.60 23.79 5.52
N PRO A 150 5.96 24.31 6.58
CA PRO A 150 4.98 23.57 7.35
C PRO A 150 3.78 23.11 6.51
N LEU A 151 3.14 22.02 6.94
CA LEU A 151 1.87 21.60 6.36
C LEU A 151 0.80 22.68 6.59
N PRO A 152 0.03 23.03 5.54
CA PRO A 152 -1.22 23.76 5.67
C PRO A 152 -2.11 23.23 6.79
N ARG A 153 -2.70 24.13 7.58
CA ARG A 153 -3.58 23.80 8.71
C ARG A 153 -5.03 24.04 8.35
N ASN A 154 -5.89 23.06 8.61
CA ASN A 154 -7.31 23.22 8.32
C ASN A 154 -7.89 24.35 9.19
N PRO A 155 -8.55 25.36 8.60
CA PRO A 155 -9.00 26.55 9.33
C PRO A 155 -10.10 26.25 10.36
N LYS A 156 -10.86 25.15 10.18
CA LYS A 156 -11.96 24.73 11.05
C LYS A 156 -11.53 23.65 12.04
N LYS A 157 -10.83 22.61 11.56
CA LYS A 157 -10.27 21.52 12.37
C LYS A 157 -8.77 21.75 12.54
N LYS A 158 -8.37 22.63 13.46
CA LYS A 158 -6.97 23.10 13.58
C LYS A 158 -5.95 21.98 13.85
N ASP A 159 -6.42 20.86 14.38
CA ASP A 159 -5.63 19.64 14.59
C ASP A 159 -5.40 18.84 13.30
N LYS A 160 -6.01 19.19 12.17
CA LYS A 160 -5.87 18.51 10.88
C LYS A 160 -5.10 19.34 9.85
N ALA A 161 -4.57 18.64 8.85
CA ALA A 161 -3.99 19.28 7.67
C ALA A 161 -5.11 19.85 6.78
N ASP A 162 -4.84 20.98 6.12
CA ASP A 162 -5.70 21.49 5.05
C ASP A 162 -5.38 20.77 3.74
N TYR A 163 -6.02 19.62 3.53
CA TYR A 163 -5.77 18.82 2.33
C TYR A 163 -6.24 19.52 1.05
N ILE A 164 -7.25 20.40 1.10
CA ILE A 164 -7.64 21.23 -0.05
C ILE A 164 -6.46 22.08 -0.49
N GLN A 165 -5.89 22.86 0.45
CA GLN A 165 -4.76 23.74 0.14
C GLN A 165 -3.51 22.94 -0.32
N VAL A 166 -3.21 21.81 0.33
CA VAL A 166 -2.10 20.93 -0.06
C VAL A 166 -2.25 20.44 -1.50
N LEU A 167 -3.45 19.98 -1.87
CA LEU A 167 -3.71 19.36 -3.16
C LEU A 167 -3.87 20.38 -4.29
N GLU A 168 -4.47 21.54 -4.01
CA GLU A 168 -4.53 22.67 -4.96
C GLU A 168 -3.12 23.18 -5.29
N ARG A 169 -2.27 23.37 -4.26
CA ARG A 169 -0.86 23.76 -4.45
C ARG A 169 -0.09 22.76 -5.32
N ALA A 170 -0.40 21.48 -5.21
CA ALA A 170 0.21 20.44 -6.03
C ALA A 170 -0.35 20.35 -7.47
N ASN A 171 -1.45 21.06 -7.77
CA ASN A 171 -2.28 20.92 -8.97
C ASN A 171 -2.84 19.49 -9.14
N VAL A 172 -3.40 18.90 -8.07
CA VAL A 172 -3.86 17.49 -8.06
C VAL A 172 -4.81 17.16 -9.21
N ARG A 173 -5.60 18.15 -9.68
CA ARG A 173 -6.53 18.00 -10.79
C ARG A 173 -5.84 17.47 -12.05
N GLU A 174 -4.75 18.11 -12.47
CA GLU A 174 -3.97 17.68 -13.64
C GLU A 174 -3.44 16.25 -13.44
N TYR A 175 -2.93 15.94 -12.25
CA TYR A 175 -2.39 14.60 -11.95
C TYR A 175 -3.45 13.51 -12.03
N VAL A 176 -4.62 13.74 -11.43
CA VAL A 176 -5.70 12.74 -11.38
C VAL A 176 -6.41 12.65 -12.72
N GLU A 177 -6.85 13.78 -13.28
CA GLU A 177 -7.70 13.81 -14.48
C GLU A 177 -6.91 13.51 -15.75
N GLU A 178 -5.67 14.00 -15.86
CA GLU A 178 -4.86 13.88 -17.08
C GLU A 178 -3.77 12.80 -16.96
N LYS A 179 -3.02 12.77 -15.85
CA LYS A 179 -1.91 11.79 -15.65
C LYS A 179 -2.37 10.46 -15.05
N GLY A 180 -3.65 10.37 -14.65
CA GLY A 180 -4.26 9.15 -14.14
C GLY A 180 -3.78 8.73 -12.75
N VAL A 181 -3.29 9.68 -11.94
CA VAL A 181 -2.93 9.44 -10.53
C VAL A 181 -4.16 8.92 -9.78
N LYS A 182 -3.95 7.81 -9.05
CA LYS A 182 -4.95 7.16 -8.21
C LYS A 182 -4.68 7.38 -6.73
N GLU A 183 -3.42 7.63 -6.38
CA GLU A 183 -3.04 7.85 -4.99
C GLU A 183 -2.12 9.05 -4.85
N VAL A 184 -2.35 9.84 -3.81
CA VAL A 184 -1.48 10.94 -3.41
C VAL A 184 -0.90 10.62 -2.04
N TRP A 185 0.41 10.48 -1.95
CA TRP A 185 1.11 10.13 -0.72
C TRP A 185 1.80 11.36 -0.16
N ILE A 186 1.40 11.77 1.04
CA ILE A 186 1.93 12.96 1.69
C ILE A 186 2.87 12.53 2.82
N TRP A 187 4.15 12.83 2.69
CA TRP A 187 5.10 12.79 3.80
C TRP A 187 5.04 14.09 4.59
N GLY A 188 4.78 13.96 5.89
CA GLY A 188 4.70 15.06 6.83
C GLY A 188 5.00 14.60 8.25
N TYR A 189 4.47 15.33 9.22
CA TYR A 189 4.74 15.11 10.64
C TYR A 189 3.47 15.17 11.46
N HIS A 190 3.51 14.54 12.62
CA HIS A 190 2.54 14.83 13.67
C HIS A 190 3.18 15.82 14.65
N SER A 191 2.35 16.54 15.38
CA SER A 191 2.81 17.41 16.46
C SER A 191 1.75 17.41 17.57
N LYS A 192 2.04 18.05 18.69
CA LYS A 192 1.04 18.24 19.76
C LYS A 192 -0.26 18.91 19.24
N ASP A 193 -0.14 19.68 18.16
CA ASP A 193 -1.24 20.43 17.56
C ASP A 193 -1.67 19.86 16.20
N LEU A 194 -1.03 18.84 15.64
CA LEU A 194 -1.30 18.28 14.29
C LEU A 194 -1.40 16.76 14.35
N SER A 195 -2.56 16.23 14.01
CA SER A 195 -2.85 14.80 13.89
C SER A 195 -3.65 14.57 12.61
N PRO A 196 -3.00 14.54 11.43
CA PRO A 196 -3.64 14.31 10.14
C PRO A 196 -4.36 12.96 10.08
N TRP A 197 -5.32 12.82 9.16
CA TRP A 197 -5.94 11.51 8.91
C TRP A 197 -4.98 10.60 8.15
N GLU A 198 -5.03 9.31 8.47
CA GLU A 198 -4.24 8.26 7.83
C GLU A 198 -4.55 8.16 6.33
N SER A 199 -5.84 8.20 5.98
CA SER A 199 -6.32 8.16 4.60
C SER A 199 -7.69 8.82 4.40
N ASN A 200 -7.85 9.44 3.23
CA ASN A 200 -9.11 10.01 2.73
C ASN A 200 -9.27 9.66 1.25
N MET A 201 -10.49 9.44 0.79
CA MET A 201 -10.82 9.05 -0.58
C MET A 201 -11.82 10.05 -1.16
N ALA A 202 -11.47 10.65 -2.30
CA ALA A 202 -12.36 11.51 -3.06
C ALA A 202 -12.82 10.79 -4.32
N SER A 203 -14.13 10.82 -4.60
CA SER A 203 -14.71 10.19 -5.78
C SER A 203 -15.99 10.91 -6.19
N PRO A 204 -16.30 11.00 -7.50
CA PRO A 204 -17.61 11.45 -7.94
C PRO A 204 -18.75 10.49 -7.56
N HIS A 205 -18.42 9.30 -7.03
CA HIS A 205 -19.37 8.25 -6.64
C HIS A 205 -19.59 8.15 -5.12
N GLY A 206 -19.01 9.07 -4.34
CA GLY A 206 -19.15 9.13 -2.88
C GLY A 206 -17.86 8.86 -2.12
N ASP A 207 -17.87 9.16 -0.83
CA ASP A 207 -16.70 9.09 0.06
C ASP A 207 -16.67 7.75 0.83
N ILE A 208 -15.60 6.98 0.62
CA ILE A 208 -15.32 5.72 1.32
C ILE A 208 -13.97 5.81 2.03
N SER A 209 -13.72 6.93 2.68
CA SER A 209 -12.54 7.13 3.52
C SER A 209 -12.57 6.23 4.75
N ASN A 210 -11.37 5.89 5.23
CA ASN A 210 -11.14 5.41 6.60
C ASN A 210 -11.36 6.51 7.66
N SER A 211 -11.35 7.78 7.25
CA SER A 211 -11.56 8.95 8.10
C SER A 211 -13.06 9.27 8.35
N ASP A 212 -13.35 10.53 8.70
CA ASP A 212 -14.68 11.07 9.00
C ASP A 212 -15.66 11.03 7.79
N ARG A 213 -15.16 10.76 6.58
CA ARG A 213 -15.91 10.81 5.30
C ARG A 213 -16.57 12.18 5.06
N ASP A 214 -15.81 13.24 5.31
CA ASP A 214 -16.27 14.62 5.15
C ASP A 214 -16.16 15.02 3.67
N PRO A 215 -17.27 15.23 2.94
CA PRO A 215 -17.21 15.52 1.50
C PRO A 215 -16.55 16.87 1.15
N SER A 216 -16.14 17.65 2.15
CA SER A 216 -15.46 18.93 1.99
C SER A 216 -13.96 18.90 2.35
N ASP A 217 -13.41 17.73 2.71
CA ASP A 217 -12.01 17.61 3.12
C ASP A 217 -11.03 17.43 1.94
N LEU A 218 -11.50 16.95 0.79
CA LEU A 218 -10.75 16.75 -0.46
C LEU A 218 -11.48 17.35 -1.67
N PRO A 219 -10.77 17.82 -2.72
CA PRO A 219 -11.43 18.23 -3.95
C PRO A 219 -12.04 17.04 -4.70
N VAL A 220 -13.36 17.07 -4.91
CA VAL A 220 -14.02 16.06 -5.75
C VAL A 220 -13.73 16.35 -7.23
N LEU A 221 -13.08 15.39 -7.90
CA LEU A 221 -12.70 15.45 -9.31
C LEU A 221 -13.54 14.49 -10.16
N SER A 222 -13.31 14.47 -11.48
CA SER A 222 -13.98 13.54 -12.40
C SER A 222 -13.54 12.08 -12.26
N LYS A 223 -12.46 11.81 -11.52
CA LYS A 223 -11.94 10.46 -11.23
C LYS A 223 -11.65 10.31 -9.75
N THR A 224 -11.79 9.08 -9.29
CA THR A 224 -11.49 8.66 -7.93
C THR A 224 -10.00 8.67 -7.63
N TYR A 225 -9.62 9.17 -6.46
CA TYR A 225 -8.28 9.05 -5.92
C TYR A 225 -8.29 8.98 -4.38
N THR A 226 -7.21 8.44 -3.82
CA THR A 226 -7.02 8.31 -2.37
C THR A 226 -5.80 9.11 -1.93
N VAL A 227 -5.92 9.80 -0.81
CA VAL A 227 -4.83 10.51 -0.14
C VAL A 227 -4.39 9.69 1.06
N TYR A 228 -3.08 9.50 1.22
CA TYR A 228 -2.47 8.91 2.39
C TYR A 228 -1.54 9.93 3.05
N HIS A 229 -1.57 10.03 4.38
CA HIS A 229 -0.67 10.90 5.13
C HIS A 229 0.28 10.06 5.99
N TYR A 230 1.58 10.15 5.72
CA TYR A 230 2.61 9.45 6.48
C TYR A 230 3.35 10.40 7.41
N ASN A 231 3.55 9.94 8.65
CA ASN A 231 4.40 10.63 9.61
C ASN A 231 5.85 10.13 9.45
N TYR A 232 6.78 11.01 9.05
CA TYR A 232 8.19 10.65 8.90
C TYR A 232 8.91 10.33 10.23
N GLU A 233 8.28 10.56 11.38
CA GLU A 233 8.75 10.05 12.68
C GLU A 233 8.63 8.53 12.77
N ARG A 234 7.66 7.95 12.08
CA ARG A 234 7.32 6.52 12.11
C ARG A 234 8.05 5.78 10.99
N ASP A 235 7.79 4.48 10.90
CA ASP A 235 8.46 3.60 9.93
C ASP A 235 7.44 2.99 8.96
N THR A 236 7.91 2.06 8.14
CA THR A 236 7.16 1.47 7.04
C THR A 236 5.89 0.75 7.49
N ALA A 237 5.90 0.14 8.68
CA ALA A 237 4.73 -0.54 9.21
C ALA A 237 3.54 0.40 9.36
N GLU A 238 3.71 1.56 10.01
CA GLU A 238 2.61 2.51 10.20
C GLU A 238 2.13 3.12 8.89
N ALA A 239 3.05 3.39 7.95
CA ALA A 239 2.65 3.89 6.64
C ALA A 239 1.83 2.86 5.84
N VAL A 240 2.19 1.58 5.92
CA VAL A 240 1.42 0.48 5.29
C VAL A 240 0.11 0.22 6.04
N GLU A 241 0.06 0.42 7.35
CA GLU A 241 -1.18 0.30 8.12
C GLU A 241 -2.25 1.29 7.65
N ASN A 242 -1.88 2.52 7.28
CA ASN A 242 -2.81 3.47 6.64
C ASN A 242 -3.46 2.90 5.37
N HIS A 243 -2.69 2.15 4.57
CA HIS A 243 -3.20 1.43 3.40
C HIS A 243 -4.14 0.30 3.79
N MET A 244 -3.76 -0.48 4.79
CA MET A 244 -4.58 -1.58 5.29
C MET A 244 -5.98 -1.08 5.68
N HIS A 245 -6.06 0.00 6.47
CA HIS A 245 -7.34 0.56 6.88
C HIS A 245 -8.20 1.05 5.69
N GLN A 246 -7.59 1.70 4.70
CA GLN A 246 -8.32 2.13 3.51
C GLN A 246 -8.78 0.95 2.64
N ILE A 247 -7.94 -0.08 2.48
CA ILE A 247 -8.31 -1.33 1.80
C ILE A 247 -9.52 -1.93 2.49
N GLU A 248 -9.50 -2.06 3.81
CA GLU A 248 -10.64 -2.57 4.56
C GLU A 248 -11.89 -1.70 4.42
N ALA A 249 -11.76 -0.37 4.43
CA ALA A 249 -12.89 0.54 4.25
C ALA A 249 -13.61 0.28 2.92
N VAL A 250 -12.85 0.17 1.83
CA VAL A 250 -13.40 -0.11 0.49
C VAL A 250 -13.94 -1.54 0.39
N MET A 251 -13.22 -2.53 0.94
CA MET A 251 -13.67 -3.93 0.94
C MET A 251 -14.94 -4.13 1.78
N ARG A 252 -15.06 -3.50 2.95
CA ARG A 252 -16.29 -3.54 3.78
C ARG A 252 -17.46 -2.88 3.07
N HIS A 253 -17.23 -1.77 2.37
CA HIS A 253 -18.28 -1.07 1.63
C HIS A 253 -18.88 -1.94 0.51
N HIS A 254 -18.03 -2.64 -0.25
CA HIS A 254 -18.47 -3.40 -1.43
C HIS A 254 -18.70 -4.89 -1.17
N GLY A 255 -18.08 -5.46 -0.15
CA GLY A 255 -17.98 -6.90 0.06
C GLY A 255 -19.12 -7.55 0.83
N GLY A 256 -19.96 -6.76 1.50
CA GLY A 256 -21.17 -7.24 2.19
C GLY A 256 -20.92 -8.46 3.08
N GLU A 257 -21.71 -9.53 2.87
CA GLU A 257 -21.57 -10.79 3.62
C GLU A 257 -20.22 -11.48 3.36
N LEU A 258 -19.73 -11.51 2.11
CA LEU A 258 -18.48 -12.18 1.76
C LEU A 258 -17.28 -11.60 2.51
N TRP A 259 -17.23 -10.27 2.66
CA TRP A 259 -16.17 -9.65 3.46
C TRP A 259 -16.27 -10.05 4.94
N ARG A 260 -17.47 -10.11 5.52
CA ARG A 260 -17.67 -10.57 6.90
C ARG A 260 -17.24 -12.02 7.09
N LEU A 261 -17.49 -12.88 6.10
CA LEU A 261 -17.03 -14.27 6.09
C LEU A 261 -15.51 -14.39 5.94
N PHE A 262 -14.86 -13.42 5.31
CA PHE A 262 -13.40 -13.33 5.16
C PHE A 262 -12.74 -12.86 6.45
N GLU A 263 -13.09 -11.67 6.92
CA GLU A 263 -12.50 -11.03 8.11
C GLU A 263 -12.76 -11.87 9.37
N GLY A 264 -13.99 -12.39 9.51
CA GLY A 264 -14.48 -12.98 10.75
C GLY A 264 -15.08 -11.91 11.67
N LYS A 265 -15.09 -12.18 12.98
CA LYS A 265 -15.67 -11.26 13.98
C LYS A 265 -14.80 -11.18 15.23
N PRO A 266 -14.92 -10.13 16.06
CA PRO A 266 -14.19 -10.05 17.32
C PRO A 266 -14.29 -11.34 18.15
N GLY A 267 -13.13 -11.85 18.59
CA GLY A 267 -13.01 -13.11 19.34
C GLY A 267 -13.12 -14.38 18.50
N ALA A 268 -13.46 -14.28 17.22
CA ALA A 268 -13.51 -15.38 16.25
C ALA A 268 -13.06 -14.87 14.87
N TRP A 269 -11.88 -14.23 14.85
CA TRP A 269 -11.24 -13.76 13.62
C TRP A 269 -10.94 -14.95 12.71
N ARG A 270 -11.19 -14.78 11.42
CA ARG A 270 -10.97 -15.84 10.43
C ARG A 270 -9.67 -15.58 9.68
N CYS A 271 -9.72 -14.77 8.61
CA CYS A 271 -8.51 -14.23 8.00
C CYS A 271 -7.98 -13.02 8.78
N GLY A 272 -8.79 -12.37 9.62
CA GLY A 272 -8.36 -11.22 10.42
C GLY A 272 -8.38 -9.91 9.65
N ASN A 273 -7.71 -8.91 10.19
CA ASN A 273 -7.63 -7.54 9.67
C ASN A 273 -6.29 -6.86 10.06
N ALA A 274 -6.15 -5.56 9.83
CA ALA A 274 -4.95 -4.78 10.15
C ALA A 274 -4.50 -5.02 11.60
N HIS A 275 -5.43 -4.96 12.55
CA HIS A 275 -5.14 -5.01 13.99
C HIS A 275 -5.08 -6.43 14.55
N PHE A 276 -5.87 -7.34 13.98
CA PHE A 276 -6.11 -8.66 14.55
C PHE A 276 -5.73 -9.78 13.59
N PRO A 277 -4.60 -10.47 13.82
CA PRO A 277 -4.37 -11.78 13.22
C PRO A 277 -5.38 -12.82 13.75
N PRO A 278 -5.49 -14.03 13.15
CA PRO A 278 -6.46 -15.03 13.57
C PRO A 278 -6.33 -15.43 15.05
N ASN A 279 -5.11 -15.37 15.60
CA ASN A 279 -4.84 -15.63 17.02
C ASN A 279 -4.89 -14.39 17.91
N GLY A 280 -5.11 -13.20 17.35
CA GLY A 280 -5.16 -11.95 18.10
C GLY A 280 -6.27 -11.92 19.14
N ARG A 281 -5.98 -11.37 20.32
CA ARG A 281 -6.92 -11.26 21.47
C ARG A 281 -7.15 -9.83 21.94
N ARG A 282 -6.31 -8.90 21.48
CA ARG A 282 -6.41 -7.46 21.74
C ARG A 282 -5.91 -6.70 20.52
N ASP A 283 -6.07 -5.39 20.55
CA ASP A 283 -5.60 -4.52 19.48
C ASP A 283 -4.09 -4.65 19.27
N TYR A 284 -3.66 -4.68 17.99
CA TYR A 284 -2.26 -4.82 17.55
C TYR A 284 -1.52 -6.08 18.07
N ASP A 285 -2.23 -7.19 18.26
CA ASP A 285 -1.70 -8.42 18.88
C ASP A 285 -0.90 -9.32 17.92
N TRP A 286 -0.07 -8.71 17.07
CA TRP A 286 0.72 -9.41 16.05
C TRP A 286 1.78 -10.34 16.63
N ALA A 287 2.26 -10.10 17.85
CA ALA A 287 3.30 -10.92 18.48
C ALA A 287 2.76 -12.10 19.29
N ASN A 288 1.45 -12.37 19.24
CA ASN A 288 0.83 -13.42 20.06
C ASN A 288 1.34 -14.82 19.70
N LYS A 289 1.91 -15.52 20.69
CA LYS A 289 2.48 -16.87 20.54
C LYS A 289 1.44 -17.99 20.67
N GLU A 290 0.25 -17.69 21.15
CA GLU A 290 -0.83 -18.66 21.28
C GLU A 290 -1.23 -19.18 19.90
N PHE A 291 -1.32 -20.50 19.80
CA PHE A 291 -1.70 -21.16 18.55
C PHE A 291 -3.21 -21.12 18.36
N VAL A 292 -3.62 -20.92 17.11
CA VAL A 292 -5.01 -21.06 16.67
C VAL A 292 -5.07 -22.00 15.47
N LEU A 293 -6.20 -22.68 15.33
CA LEU A 293 -6.52 -23.43 14.12
C LEU A 293 -7.23 -22.49 13.14
N SER A 294 -6.55 -22.07 12.06
CA SER A 294 -7.05 -21.09 11.08
C SER A 294 -7.03 -21.65 9.67
N ASP A 295 -7.99 -21.25 8.84
CA ASP A 295 -8.01 -21.54 7.41
C ASP A 295 -7.57 -20.35 6.55
N ILE A 296 -6.91 -19.33 7.10
CA ILE A 296 -6.48 -18.13 6.36
C ILE A 296 -5.73 -18.49 5.07
N GLU A 297 -4.90 -19.53 5.10
CA GLU A 297 -4.13 -19.96 3.94
C GLU A 297 -4.94 -20.67 2.85
N ASP A 298 -6.10 -21.23 3.21
CA ASP A 298 -6.99 -21.93 2.31
C ASP A 298 -8.44 -21.45 2.41
N TRP A 299 -8.67 -20.18 2.73
CA TRP A 299 -10.00 -19.65 3.00
C TRP A 299 -11.01 -20.01 1.90
N ARG A 300 -12.21 -20.43 2.33
CA ARG A 300 -13.36 -20.74 1.46
C ARG A 300 -14.60 -20.01 1.99
N PRO A 301 -15.42 -19.39 1.14
CA PRO A 301 -16.57 -18.65 1.66
C PRO A 301 -17.70 -19.58 2.18
N GLU A 302 -17.86 -20.79 1.63
CA GLU A 302 -18.94 -21.73 2.00
C GLU A 302 -18.66 -22.63 3.22
N GLY A 303 -17.68 -22.27 4.04
CA GLY A 303 -17.24 -23.07 5.20
C GLY A 303 -15.73 -23.02 5.34
N PHE A 304 -15.16 -23.78 6.27
CA PHE A 304 -13.70 -23.78 6.44
C PHE A 304 -13.00 -24.50 5.28
N GLY A 305 -11.96 -23.87 4.75
CA GLY A 305 -10.98 -24.58 3.92
C GLY A 305 -10.08 -25.47 4.77
N LYS A 306 -8.95 -25.90 4.20
CA LYS A 306 -7.92 -26.60 4.97
C LYS A 306 -7.45 -25.69 6.11
N ARG A 307 -7.58 -26.19 7.35
CA ARG A 307 -7.12 -25.48 8.55
C ARG A 307 -5.73 -25.92 8.96
N GLU A 308 -4.90 -24.97 9.32
CA GLU A 308 -3.55 -25.18 9.84
C GLU A 308 -3.39 -24.54 11.23
N ARG A 309 -2.53 -25.14 12.04
CA ARG A 309 -2.22 -24.64 13.38
C ARG A 309 -1.10 -23.62 13.24
N LEU A 310 -1.40 -22.36 13.48
CA LEU A 310 -0.46 -21.24 13.31
C LEU A 310 -0.48 -20.29 14.51
N ASN A 311 0.54 -19.44 14.61
CA ASN A 311 0.68 -18.36 15.58
C ASN A 311 1.53 -17.24 14.94
N CYS A 312 2.05 -16.30 15.75
CA CYS A 312 2.87 -15.23 15.23
C CYS A 312 4.19 -15.63 14.55
N ASP A 313 4.69 -16.84 14.76
CA ASP A 313 5.91 -17.31 14.09
C ASP A 313 5.74 -17.38 12.57
N THR A 314 4.50 -17.52 12.07
CA THR A 314 4.18 -17.49 10.63
C THR A 314 4.49 -16.14 9.96
N TRP A 315 4.50 -15.04 10.73
CA TRP A 315 4.84 -13.70 10.26
C TRP A 315 5.91 -13.02 11.13
N ASP A 316 6.73 -13.82 11.80
CA ASP A 316 7.80 -13.39 12.71
C ASP A 316 7.38 -12.38 13.79
N GLY A 317 6.12 -12.38 14.21
CA GLY A 317 5.58 -11.46 15.22
C GLY A 317 5.62 -9.99 14.84
N HIS A 318 5.86 -9.65 13.57
CA HIS A 318 6.06 -8.28 13.12
C HIS A 318 4.87 -7.77 12.29
N ALA A 319 4.42 -6.55 12.57
CA ALA A 319 3.25 -5.93 11.93
C ALA A 319 3.35 -5.92 10.39
N LEU A 320 4.46 -5.43 9.84
CA LEU A 320 4.65 -5.35 8.38
C LEU A 320 4.59 -6.73 7.70
N LYS A 321 5.12 -7.77 8.34
CA LYS A 321 5.09 -9.15 7.82
C LYS A 321 3.69 -9.73 7.92
N TRP A 322 2.96 -9.42 9.00
CA TRP A 322 1.53 -9.72 9.12
C TRP A 322 0.73 -9.05 7.99
N PHE A 323 0.95 -7.77 7.71
CA PHE A 323 0.24 -7.05 6.63
C PHE A 323 0.46 -7.71 5.27
N ILE A 324 1.70 -8.09 4.94
CA ILE A 324 2.01 -8.83 3.71
C ILE A 324 1.28 -10.18 3.69
N TYR A 325 1.34 -10.94 4.79
CA TYR A 325 0.71 -12.25 4.90
C TYR A 325 -0.82 -12.16 4.74
N TRP A 326 -1.44 -11.20 5.43
CA TRP A 326 -2.87 -10.92 5.36
C TRP A 326 -3.31 -10.49 3.96
N MET A 327 -2.63 -9.51 3.35
CA MET A 327 -2.95 -9.06 1.99
C MET A 327 -2.87 -10.22 0.98
N ARG A 328 -1.92 -11.15 1.14
CA ARG A 328 -1.79 -12.33 0.28
C ARG A 328 -2.96 -13.32 0.44
N SER A 329 -3.75 -13.22 1.51
CA SER A 329 -4.96 -14.02 1.69
C SER A 329 -6.20 -13.43 0.99
N ILE A 330 -6.18 -12.14 0.62
CA ILE A 330 -7.30 -11.48 -0.08
C ILE A 330 -7.42 -12.06 -1.51
N PRO A 331 -8.61 -12.55 -1.92
CA PRO A 331 -8.84 -13.11 -3.26
C PRO A 331 -8.29 -12.23 -4.39
N GLY A 332 -7.22 -12.72 -5.03
CA GLY A 332 -6.57 -12.02 -6.13
C GLY A 332 -6.80 -12.65 -7.50
N ALA A 333 -5.89 -12.39 -8.44
CA ALA A 333 -5.93 -12.98 -9.77
C ALA A 333 -5.85 -14.52 -9.71
N ASN A 334 -6.67 -15.18 -10.53
CA ASN A 334 -6.72 -16.65 -10.62
C ASN A 334 -6.95 -17.34 -9.26
N ASN A 335 -7.76 -16.74 -8.39
CA ASN A 335 -7.96 -17.25 -7.04
C ASN A 335 -8.61 -18.65 -6.98
N GLY A 336 -9.39 -19.01 -8.01
CA GLY A 336 -10.04 -20.33 -8.11
C GLY A 336 -11.11 -20.59 -7.02
N LEU A 337 -11.59 -19.54 -6.35
CA LEU A 337 -12.60 -19.62 -5.31
C LEU A 337 -13.99 -19.45 -5.91
N GLU A 338 -14.97 -20.10 -5.27
CA GLU A 338 -16.37 -19.99 -5.62
C GLU A 338 -17.22 -19.73 -4.37
N TYR A 339 -18.34 -19.05 -4.55
CA TYR A 339 -19.40 -18.86 -3.57
C TYR A 339 -20.75 -18.97 -4.25
N GLN A 340 -21.62 -19.84 -3.74
CA GLN A 340 -22.95 -20.12 -4.28
C GLN A 340 -22.90 -20.52 -5.76
N GLY A 341 -21.92 -21.36 -6.12
CA GLY A 341 -21.72 -21.85 -7.49
C GLY A 341 -21.21 -20.80 -8.49
N LYS A 342 -20.77 -19.63 -8.00
CA LYS A 342 -20.20 -18.56 -8.82
C LYS A 342 -18.78 -18.25 -8.40
N LYS A 343 -17.91 -17.98 -9.37
CA LYS A 343 -16.49 -17.65 -9.12
C LYS A 343 -16.35 -16.31 -8.41
N LEU A 344 -15.36 -16.20 -7.53
CA LEU A 344 -14.97 -14.93 -6.94
C LEU A 344 -14.09 -14.13 -7.89
N THR A 345 -14.34 -12.83 -7.97
CA THR A 345 -13.53 -11.89 -8.74
C THR A 345 -12.17 -11.65 -8.06
N ASN A 346 -11.25 -10.99 -8.77
CA ASN A 346 -10.06 -10.42 -8.13
C ASN A 346 -10.46 -9.17 -7.33
N TRP A 347 -10.52 -9.27 -6.00
CA TRP A 347 -10.99 -8.18 -5.14
C TRP A 347 -10.07 -6.95 -5.16
N TRP A 348 -8.80 -7.12 -5.55
CA TRP A 348 -7.87 -6.00 -5.75
C TRP A 348 -8.32 -5.03 -6.83
N MET A 349 -9.32 -5.36 -7.66
CA MET A 349 -9.92 -4.41 -8.60
C MET A 349 -10.52 -3.17 -7.91
N LEU A 350 -10.89 -3.26 -6.62
CA LEU A 350 -11.38 -2.12 -5.85
C LEU A 350 -10.31 -1.04 -5.62
N VAL A 351 -9.05 -1.45 -5.56
CA VAL A 351 -7.90 -0.53 -5.49
C VAL A 351 -7.40 -0.25 -6.91
N GLY A 352 -7.35 -1.28 -7.74
CA GLY A 352 -6.79 -1.26 -9.08
C GLY A 352 -7.60 -0.51 -10.14
N ASP A 353 -8.93 -0.52 -10.07
CA ASP A 353 -9.82 0.08 -11.08
C ASP A 353 -11.21 0.35 -10.52
N TYR A 354 -11.27 1.19 -9.48
CA TYR A 354 -12.50 1.54 -8.78
C TYR A 354 -13.60 2.07 -9.72
N GLU A 355 -13.25 2.88 -10.71
CA GLU A 355 -14.19 3.44 -11.70
C GLU A 355 -14.94 2.34 -12.47
N THR A 356 -14.25 1.27 -12.86
CA THR A 356 -14.90 0.15 -13.52
C THR A 356 -15.83 -0.57 -12.55
N VAL A 357 -15.42 -0.80 -11.30
CA VAL A 357 -16.26 -1.44 -10.27
C VAL A 357 -17.58 -0.72 -10.12
N VAL A 358 -17.56 0.60 -9.84
CA VAL A 358 -18.79 1.37 -9.60
C VAL A 358 -19.67 1.48 -10.84
N ARG A 359 -19.08 1.72 -12.02
CA ARG A 359 -19.83 1.87 -13.27
C ARG A 359 -20.54 0.57 -13.69
N THR A 360 -19.86 -0.56 -13.54
CA THR A 360 -20.36 -1.87 -13.99
C THR A 360 -21.05 -2.66 -12.88
N ARG A 361 -20.99 -2.16 -11.64
CA ARG A 361 -21.44 -2.82 -10.42
C ARG A 361 -20.85 -4.23 -10.33
N ILE A 362 -19.58 -4.40 -10.68
CA ILE A 362 -18.87 -5.66 -10.43
C ILE A 362 -18.65 -5.73 -8.92
N GLY A 363 -19.00 -6.88 -8.33
CA GLY A 363 -18.80 -7.14 -6.91
C GLY A 363 -17.77 -8.25 -6.70
N PHE A 364 -17.80 -8.85 -5.52
CA PHE A 364 -16.87 -9.93 -5.13
C PHE A 364 -17.07 -11.25 -5.88
N ILE A 365 -18.17 -11.36 -6.65
CA ILE A 365 -18.59 -12.56 -7.37
C ILE A 365 -18.79 -12.19 -8.85
N GLU A 366 -18.38 -13.08 -9.77
CA GLU A 366 -18.70 -12.99 -11.19
C GLU A 366 -20.21 -13.06 -11.40
N LYS A 367 -20.76 -12.25 -12.32
CA LYS A 367 -22.21 -12.13 -12.51
C LYS A 367 -22.81 -13.31 -13.24
#